data_AF-A0A819GI80-F1
#
_entry.id   AF-A0A819GI80-F1
#
_cell.length_a   1.000
_cell.length_b   1.000
_cell.length_c   1.000
_cell.angle_alpha   90.00
_cell.angle_beta   90.00
_cell.angle_gamma   90.00
#
_symmetry.space_group_name_H-M   'P 1'
#
loop_
_entity.id
_entity.type
_entity.pdbx_description
1 polymer ?
#
loop_
_entity_poly.entity_id
_entity_poly.type
_entity_poly.pdbx_seq_one_letter_code
_entity_poly.pdbx_strand_id
1 'polypeptide(L)'
;MTRKSNRPILLQLSVEILHRILDYLDTDTILLSVFLVCTQLQMTVKSYDRYIVDVAHIPKKNFVRTCKMIRPKNITKLIIFKGNTELFLIRKFLSLVNIRRFTRLQAKIDKLKLILKHVPSLINFTVFKYYHACEDCINGAQWKHLIQKHLSLLEKFHFIFVFGQYCKNDKASVLRSLVITYPSRFWIENKRWFVTGDHYAEMYLFILYSTSLSNVVNQHRFSMKKISHSTSIQRRWQINP
;
A
#
# COMPACT_ATOMS: atom_id res chain seq x y z
N MET A 1 36.39 28.13 35.03
CA MET A 1 36.38 26.73 34.57
C MET A 1 35.02 26.37 34.00
N THR A 2 34.84 26.51 32.69
CA THR A 2 33.60 26.13 31.99
C THR A 2 33.54 24.61 31.83
N ARG A 3 32.60 23.95 32.52
CA ARG A 3 32.30 22.52 32.29
C ARG A 3 31.98 22.34 30.80
N LYS A 4 32.87 21.70 30.04
CA LYS A 4 32.53 21.18 28.71
C LYS A 4 31.29 20.30 28.89
N SER A 5 30.19 20.71 28.27
CA SER A 5 28.94 19.95 28.30
C SER A 5 29.20 18.60 27.64
N ASN A 6 29.37 17.56 28.44
CA ASN A 6 29.55 16.17 27.98
C ASN A 6 28.21 15.61 27.51
N ARG A 7 27.56 16.30 26.56
CA ARG A 7 26.36 15.79 25.91
C ARG A 7 26.78 14.56 25.09
N PRO A 8 26.10 13.41 25.25
CA PRO A 8 26.33 12.25 24.41
C PRO A 8 26.32 12.65 22.93
N ILE A 9 27.26 12.14 22.15
CA ILE A 9 27.42 12.48 20.72
C ILE A 9 26.09 12.30 19.96
N LEU A 10 25.32 11.28 20.29
CA LEU A 10 24.00 11.01 19.72
C LEU A 10 23.02 12.19 19.89
N LEU A 11 23.08 12.89 21.03
CA LEU A 11 22.20 14.03 21.33
C LEU A 11 22.65 15.34 20.68
N GLN A 12 23.82 15.36 20.05
CA GLN A 12 24.32 16.50 19.28
C GLN A 12 23.92 16.42 17.80
N LEU A 13 23.37 15.28 17.36
CA LEU A 13 22.93 15.08 15.98
C LEU A 13 21.65 15.85 15.67
N SER A 14 21.49 16.24 14.41
CA SER A 14 20.25 16.83 13.91
C SER A 14 19.10 15.81 13.94
N VAL A 15 17.86 16.30 13.97
CA VAL A 15 16.69 15.43 14.02
C VAL A 15 16.58 14.54 12.77
N GLU A 16 17.05 15.02 11.62
CA GLU A 16 17.05 14.29 10.36
C GLU A 16 18.00 13.09 10.41
N ILE A 17 19.20 13.26 11.00
CA ILE A 17 20.14 12.15 11.18
C ILE A 17 19.56 11.14 12.16
N LEU A 18 18.95 11.60 13.26
CA LEU A 18 18.29 10.69 14.19
C LEU A 18 17.16 9.93 13.51
N HIS A 19 16.31 10.61 12.73
CA HIS A 19 15.24 9.97 11.95
C HIS A 19 15.79 8.94 10.95
N ARG A 20 16.95 9.18 10.32
CA ARG A 20 17.62 8.18 9.48
C ARG A 20 18.11 6.97 10.27
N ILE A 21 18.59 7.16 11.49
CA ILE A 21 18.95 6.03 12.36
C ILE A 21 17.70 5.21 12.70
N LEU A 22 16.58 5.88 13.00
CA LEU A 22 15.30 5.21 13.29
C LEU A 22 14.78 4.39 12.10
N ASP A 23 15.10 4.75 10.85
CA ASP A 23 14.70 3.98 9.66
C ASP A 23 15.26 2.53 9.67
N TYR A 24 16.32 2.26 10.43
CA TYR A 24 16.95 0.94 10.56
C TYR A 24 16.46 0.14 11.77
N LEU A 25 15.56 0.71 12.59
CA LEU A 25 15.01 0.05 13.77
C LEU A 25 13.57 -0.40 13.52
N ASP A 26 13.16 -1.49 14.17
CA ASP A 26 11.76 -1.91 14.14
C ASP A 26 10.88 -0.99 15.01
N THR A 27 9.58 -1.00 14.72
CA THR A 27 8.61 -0.11 15.40
C THR A 27 8.57 -0.31 16.92
N ASP A 28 8.76 -1.55 17.40
CA ASP A 28 8.77 -1.85 18.83
C ASP A 28 10.01 -1.25 19.50
N THR A 29 11.19 -1.43 18.90
CA THR A 29 12.44 -0.82 19.39
C THR A 29 12.35 0.70 19.45
N ILE A 30 11.76 1.34 18.44
CA ILE A 30 11.59 2.80 18.43
C ILE A 30 10.68 3.25 19.59
N LEU A 31 9.53 2.60 19.75
CA LEU A 31 8.48 3.04 20.69
C LEU A 31 8.72 2.61 22.14
N LEU A 32 9.40 1.50 22.36
CA LEU A 32 9.55 0.90 23.69
C LEU A 32 10.98 0.95 24.21
N SER A 33 11.97 1.16 23.36
CA SER A 33 13.37 1.34 23.78
C SER A 33 13.78 2.80 23.61
N VAL A 34 13.85 3.30 22.36
CA VAL A 34 14.37 4.65 22.07
C VAL A 34 13.54 5.75 22.75
N PHE A 35 12.21 5.62 22.68
CA PHE A 35 11.30 6.57 23.32
C PHE A 35 11.49 6.65 24.85
N LEU A 36 12.01 5.63 25.52
CA LEU A 36 12.15 5.65 26.97
C LEU A 36 13.50 6.18 27.46
N VAL A 37 14.44 6.50 26.57
CA VAL A 37 15.82 6.86 26.95
C VAL A 37 15.93 8.27 27.56
N CYS A 38 15.51 9.30 26.82
CA CYS A 38 15.58 10.69 27.28
C CYS A 38 14.57 11.59 26.57
N THR A 39 14.33 12.79 27.12
CA THR A 39 13.37 13.76 26.58
C THR A 39 13.64 14.14 25.13
N GLN A 40 14.91 14.28 24.73
CA GLN A 40 15.25 14.63 23.35
C GLN A 40 14.86 13.50 22.38
N LEU A 41 15.19 12.25 22.70
CA LEU A 41 14.80 11.09 21.89
C LEU A 41 13.28 10.89 21.88
N GLN A 42 12.58 11.20 22.98
CA GLN A 42 11.11 11.24 22.99
C GLN A 42 10.56 12.23 21.98
N MET A 43 11.09 13.45 21.93
CA MET A 43 10.65 14.46 20.97
C MET A 43 10.97 14.06 19.54
N THR A 44 12.13 13.47 19.31
CA THR A 44 12.51 12.88 18.01
C THR A 44 11.53 11.79 17.57
N VAL A 45 11.17 10.85 18.45
CA VAL A 45 10.21 9.78 18.14
C VAL A 45 8.79 10.33 17.97
N LYS A 46 8.37 11.34 18.75
CA LYS A 46 7.05 11.97 18.60
C LYS A 46 6.85 12.66 17.25
N SER A 47 7.94 13.15 16.65
CA SER A 47 7.96 13.78 15.33
C SER A 47 8.28 12.79 14.19
N TYR A 48 8.66 11.55 14.51
CA TYR A 48 8.93 10.52 13.52
C TYR A 48 7.63 10.00 12.89
N ASP A 49 7.57 9.99 11.56
CA ASP A 49 6.38 9.69 10.77
C ASP A 49 6.57 8.58 9.71
N ARG A 50 7.64 7.80 9.84
CA ARG A 50 8.06 6.79 8.84
C ARG A 50 8.00 5.35 9.35
N TYR A 51 7.02 5.00 10.18
CA TYR A 51 6.92 3.66 10.76
C TYR A 51 6.66 2.59 9.70
N ILE A 52 7.49 1.53 9.73
CA ILE A 52 7.24 0.27 9.04
C ILE A 52 6.74 -0.72 10.10
N VAL A 53 5.45 -1.04 10.04
CA VAL A 53 4.82 -1.93 11.01
C VAL A 53 4.69 -3.32 10.40
N ASP A 54 5.36 -4.30 10.98
CA ASP A 54 5.16 -5.72 10.69
C ASP A 54 4.41 -6.36 11.85
N VAL A 55 3.11 -6.61 11.65
CA VAL A 55 2.21 -7.12 12.70
C VAL A 55 2.68 -8.47 13.25
N ALA A 56 3.37 -9.26 12.43
CA ALA A 56 3.87 -10.57 12.82
C ALA A 56 5.11 -10.50 13.73
N HIS A 57 5.87 -9.40 13.66
CA HIS A 57 7.10 -9.22 14.42
C HIS A 57 6.90 -8.45 15.72
N ILE A 58 5.70 -7.92 15.98
CA ILE A 58 5.37 -7.29 17.26
C ILE A 58 5.30 -8.39 18.34
N PRO A 59 6.15 -8.37 19.37
CA PRO A 59 6.10 -9.32 20.47
C PRO A 59 4.73 -9.33 21.15
N LYS A 60 4.15 -10.51 21.38
CA LYS A 60 2.82 -10.67 22.00
C LYS A 60 2.69 -9.91 23.32
N LYS A 61 3.74 -9.90 24.15
CA LYS A 61 3.79 -9.19 25.44
C LYS A 61 3.65 -7.66 25.32
N ASN A 62 4.08 -7.09 24.20
CA ASN A 62 4.09 -5.64 23.97
C ASN A 62 2.98 -5.18 23.04
N PHE A 63 2.28 -6.10 22.37
CA PHE A 63 1.40 -5.83 21.25
C PHE A 63 0.41 -4.69 21.47
N VAL A 64 -0.36 -4.74 22.56
CA VAL A 64 -1.36 -3.72 22.88
C VAL A 64 -0.71 -2.37 23.14
N ARG A 65 0.44 -2.36 23.83
CA ARG A 65 1.19 -1.14 24.15
C ARG A 65 1.73 -0.50 22.87
N THR A 66 2.38 -1.27 22.00
CA THR A 66 2.86 -0.80 20.70
C THR A 66 1.71 -0.22 19.87
N CYS A 67 0.60 -0.94 19.74
CA CYS A 67 -0.57 -0.48 18.97
C CYS A 67 -1.14 0.85 19.48
N LYS A 68 -1.19 1.04 20.80
CA LYS A 68 -1.67 2.29 21.42
C LYS A 68 -0.71 3.47 21.22
N MET A 69 0.59 3.21 21.07
CA MET A 69 1.61 4.24 20.88
C MET A 69 1.78 4.66 19.41
N ILE A 70 1.54 3.75 18.46
CA ILE A 70 1.62 4.08 17.04
C ILE A 70 0.48 5.02 16.65
N ARG A 71 0.83 6.17 16.07
CA ARG A 71 -0.13 7.03 15.39
C ARG A 71 -0.40 6.46 13.99
N PRO A 72 -1.64 6.08 13.64
CA PRO A 72 -1.94 5.45 12.34
C PRO A 72 -1.45 6.26 11.13
N LYS A 73 -1.53 7.59 11.21
CA LYS A 73 -1.08 8.51 10.15
C LYS A 73 0.44 8.51 9.91
N ASN A 74 1.22 8.00 10.85
CA ASN A 74 2.68 7.93 10.79
C ASN A 74 3.16 6.55 10.24
N ILE A 75 2.25 5.66 9.84
CA ILE A 75 2.61 4.35 9.26
C ILE A 75 2.80 4.54 7.74
N THR A 76 4.02 4.34 7.25
CA THR A 76 4.33 4.42 5.81
C THR A 76 4.19 3.08 5.10
N LYS A 77 4.42 1.98 5.83
CA LYS A 77 4.30 0.62 5.31
C LYS A 77 3.72 -0.29 6.38
N LEU A 78 2.70 -1.05 6.02
CA LEU A 78 2.09 -2.06 6.88
C LEU A 78 2.24 -3.45 6.26
N ILE A 79 2.92 -4.34 6.98
CA ILE A 79 3.17 -5.73 6.61
C ILE A 79 2.28 -6.58 7.52
N ILE A 80 1.25 -7.20 6.93
CA ILE A 80 0.22 -7.92 7.69
C ILE A 80 0.39 -9.44 7.56
N PHE A 81 0.99 -9.92 6.48
CA PHE A 81 1.02 -11.36 6.16
C PHE A 81 2.40 -11.82 5.69
N LYS A 82 3.36 -11.81 6.60
CA LYS A 82 4.66 -12.47 6.41
C LYS A 82 4.60 -13.83 7.13
N GLY A 83 4.52 -14.91 6.35
CA GLY A 83 4.39 -16.28 6.88
C GLY A 83 3.01 -16.61 7.45
N ASN A 84 3.00 -17.28 8.61
CA ASN A 84 1.80 -17.80 9.29
C ASN A 84 1.17 -16.79 10.27
N THR A 85 1.24 -15.49 9.97
CA THR A 85 0.63 -14.46 10.82
C THR A 85 -0.85 -14.78 11.06
N GLU A 86 -1.21 -14.93 12.33
CA GLU A 86 -2.54 -15.35 12.71
C GLU A 86 -3.56 -14.23 12.45
N LEU A 87 -4.68 -14.59 11.82
CA LEU A 87 -5.73 -13.63 11.47
C LEU A 87 -6.24 -12.84 12.67
N PHE A 88 -6.23 -13.45 13.86
CA PHE A 88 -6.67 -12.80 15.09
C PHE A 88 -5.77 -11.60 15.45
N LEU A 89 -4.44 -11.69 15.24
CA LEU A 89 -3.51 -10.58 15.54
C LEU A 89 -3.79 -9.40 14.63
N ILE A 90 -4.10 -9.68 13.37
CA ILE A 90 -4.42 -8.67 12.37
C ILE A 90 -5.71 -7.95 12.76
N ARG A 91 -6.77 -8.71 13.11
CA ARG A 91 -8.02 -8.13 13.59
C ARG A 91 -7.80 -7.28 14.83
N LYS A 92 -7.01 -7.78 15.78
CA LYS A 92 -6.66 -7.06 17.01
C LYS A 92 -5.85 -5.79 16.73
N PHE A 93 -4.93 -5.82 15.77
CA PHE A 93 -4.19 -4.63 15.35
C PHE A 93 -5.13 -3.58 14.76
N LEU A 94 -6.00 -3.98 13.84
CA LEU A 94 -6.93 -3.07 13.16
C LEU A 94 -8.01 -2.51 14.09
N SER A 95 -8.39 -3.24 15.15
CA SER A 95 -9.31 -2.71 16.17
C SER A 95 -8.65 -1.70 17.11
N LEU A 96 -7.33 -1.80 17.32
CA LEU A 96 -6.57 -0.88 18.18
C LEU A 96 -6.03 0.34 17.41
N VAL A 97 -5.71 0.17 16.13
CA VAL A 97 -5.10 1.18 15.28
C VAL A 97 -6.13 1.61 14.24
N ASN A 98 -6.78 2.76 14.46
CA ASN A 98 -7.77 3.29 13.52
C ASN A 98 -7.10 3.81 12.24
N ILE A 99 -6.91 2.92 11.26
CA ILE A 99 -6.25 3.26 9.99
C ILE A 99 -7.29 3.76 9.01
N ARG A 100 -7.23 5.07 8.72
CA ARG A 100 -8.05 5.69 7.67
C ARG A 100 -7.38 5.74 6.30
N ARG A 101 -6.07 5.46 6.24
CA ARG A 101 -5.26 5.57 5.02
C ARG A 101 -4.25 4.44 4.95
N PHE A 102 -4.26 3.69 3.86
CA PHE A 102 -3.18 2.75 3.52
C PHE A 102 -2.40 3.29 2.33
N THR A 103 -1.14 3.63 2.54
CA THR A 103 -0.19 4.03 1.48
C THR A 103 0.50 2.83 0.86
N ARG A 104 0.83 1.80 1.65
CA ARG A 104 1.50 0.59 1.14
C ARG A 104 1.18 -0.65 1.98
N LEU A 105 0.29 -1.50 1.45
CA LEU A 105 -0.10 -2.77 2.08
C LEU A 105 0.46 -3.96 1.29
N GLN A 106 1.25 -4.79 1.95
CA GLN A 106 1.86 -5.98 1.35
C GLN A 106 1.15 -7.25 1.87
N ALA A 107 0.26 -7.82 1.06
CA ALA A 107 -0.50 -9.05 1.37
C ALA A 107 -0.89 -9.80 0.09
N LYS A 108 -1.08 -11.13 0.14
CA LYS A 108 -1.77 -11.88 -0.96
C LYS A 108 -3.20 -11.34 -1.15
N ILE A 109 -3.80 -11.51 -2.33
CA ILE A 109 -5.08 -10.87 -2.66
C ILE A 109 -6.25 -11.36 -1.78
N ASP A 110 -6.33 -12.66 -1.48
CA ASP A 110 -7.42 -13.20 -0.63
C ASP A 110 -7.33 -12.68 0.80
N LYS A 111 -6.09 -12.64 1.28
CA LYS A 111 -5.70 -12.06 2.56
C LYS A 111 -6.00 -10.56 2.60
N LEU A 112 -5.76 -9.83 1.51
CA LEU A 112 -6.08 -8.41 1.36
C LEU A 112 -7.59 -8.16 1.43
N LYS A 113 -8.38 -8.93 0.67
CA LYS A 113 -9.85 -8.88 0.70
C LYS A 113 -10.36 -9.11 2.12
N LEU A 114 -9.77 -10.07 2.85
CA LEU A 114 -10.14 -10.35 4.23
C LEU A 114 -9.82 -9.19 5.18
N ILE A 115 -8.65 -8.54 5.07
CA ILE A 115 -8.31 -7.34 5.86
C ILE A 115 -9.33 -6.24 5.62
N LEU A 116 -9.65 -5.96 4.36
CA LEU A 116 -10.49 -4.83 3.98
C LEU A 116 -11.92 -4.95 4.54
N LYS A 117 -12.40 -6.17 4.82
CA LYS A 117 -13.66 -6.40 5.54
C LYS A 117 -13.66 -5.86 6.97
N HIS A 118 -12.48 -5.72 7.59
CA HIS A 118 -12.30 -5.26 8.98
C HIS A 118 -11.86 -3.80 9.07
N VAL A 119 -11.80 -3.06 7.96
CA VAL A 119 -11.40 -1.64 7.94
C VAL A 119 -12.43 -0.79 7.20
N PRO A 120 -13.69 -0.72 7.68
CA PRO A 120 -14.74 0.06 7.02
C PRO A 120 -14.47 1.58 7.06
N SER A 121 -13.59 2.04 7.95
CA SER A 121 -13.18 3.44 8.08
C SER A 121 -12.13 3.90 7.06
N LEU A 122 -11.78 3.06 6.09
CA LEU A 122 -10.75 3.35 5.12
C LEU A 122 -11.21 4.40 4.10
N ILE A 123 -10.52 5.53 4.06
CA ILE A 123 -10.82 6.67 3.16
C ILE A 123 -9.95 6.61 1.90
N ASN A 124 -8.67 6.24 2.06
CA ASN A 124 -7.69 6.19 0.98
C ASN A 124 -6.98 4.84 0.97
N PHE A 125 -6.98 4.18 -0.18
CA PHE A 125 -6.35 2.88 -0.34
C PHE A 125 -5.48 2.84 -1.59
N THR A 126 -4.18 2.59 -1.40
CA THR A 126 -3.25 2.40 -2.52
C THR A 126 -2.65 0.99 -2.51
N VAL A 127 -2.68 0.31 -3.67
CA VAL A 127 -2.15 -1.05 -3.83
C VAL A 127 -1.14 -1.12 -4.96
N PHE A 128 0.05 -1.66 -4.65
CA PHE A 128 1.07 -1.94 -5.66
C PHE A 128 1.33 -3.45 -5.73
N LYS A 129 1.20 -4.03 -6.92
CA LYS A 129 1.53 -5.43 -7.19
C LYS A 129 2.44 -5.52 -8.41
N TYR A 130 3.68 -5.92 -8.16
CA TYR A 130 4.69 -6.18 -9.19
C TYR A 130 4.93 -7.68 -9.32
N TYR A 131 5.05 -8.18 -10.56
CA TYR A 131 5.50 -9.54 -10.92
C TYR A 131 4.71 -10.74 -10.35
N HIS A 132 3.66 -10.51 -9.56
CA HIS A 132 2.80 -11.52 -8.94
C HIS A 132 1.32 -11.12 -8.92
N ALA A 133 0.91 -10.23 -9.81
CA ALA A 133 -0.51 -9.94 -9.94
C ALA A 133 -1.20 -11.17 -10.58
N CYS A 134 -2.18 -11.74 -9.88
CA CYS A 134 -3.04 -12.80 -10.41
C CYS A 134 -4.34 -12.21 -10.95
N GLU A 135 -5.13 -13.01 -11.63
CA GLU A 135 -6.43 -12.61 -12.22
C GLU A 135 -7.36 -11.95 -11.19
N ASP A 136 -7.36 -12.45 -9.95
CA ASP A 136 -8.12 -11.85 -8.84
C ASP A 136 -7.68 -10.43 -8.48
N CYS A 137 -6.43 -10.03 -8.77
CA CYS A 137 -5.95 -8.68 -8.52
C CYS A 137 -6.56 -7.66 -9.50
N ILE A 138 -6.82 -8.06 -10.75
CA ILE A 138 -7.38 -7.16 -11.78
C ILE A 138 -8.89 -7.23 -11.92
N ASN A 139 -9.56 -8.17 -11.29
CA ASN A 139 -11.00 -8.30 -11.43
C ASN A 139 -11.75 -7.06 -10.87
N GLY A 140 -12.14 -6.14 -11.75
CA GLY A 140 -12.83 -4.91 -11.39
C GLY A 140 -14.23 -5.16 -10.81
N ALA A 141 -14.90 -6.25 -11.17
CA ALA A 141 -16.17 -6.63 -10.58
C ALA A 141 -16.01 -7.08 -9.11
N GLN A 142 -14.98 -7.87 -8.80
CA GLN A 142 -14.66 -8.25 -7.42
C GLN A 142 -14.28 -7.03 -6.57
N TRP A 143 -13.46 -6.12 -7.09
CA TRP A 143 -13.12 -4.88 -6.41
C TRP A 143 -14.34 -4.01 -6.15
N LYS A 144 -15.20 -3.82 -7.17
CA LYS A 144 -16.47 -3.11 -7.02
C LYS A 144 -17.31 -3.70 -5.89
N HIS A 145 -17.53 -5.03 -5.90
CA HIS A 145 -18.32 -5.70 -4.87
C HIS A 145 -17.73 -5.50 -3.46
N LEU A 146 -16.41 -5.69 -3.32
CA LEU A 146 -15.72 -5.50 -2.05
C LEU A 146 -15.87 -4.07 -1.52
N ILE A 147 -15.68 -3.07 -2.38
CA ILE A 147 -15.73 -1.66 -2.02
C ILE A 147 -17.15 -1.26 -1.61
N GLN A 148 -18.15 -1.64 -2.41
CA GLN A 148 -19.55 -1.33 -2.10
C GLN A 148 -20.00 -1.97 -0.80
N LYS A 149 -19.56 -3.20 -0.52
CA LYS A 149 -20.02 -3.97 0.65
C LYS A 149 -19.31 -3.58 1.94
N HIS A 150 -18.02 -3.28 1.88
CA HIS A 150 -17.19 -3.17 3.09
C HIS A 150 -16.49 -1.83 3.28
N LEU A 151 -16.37 -1.00 2.23
CA LEU A 151 -15.57 0.22 2.25
C LEU A 151 -16.40 1.43 1.82
N SER A 152 -17.52 1.65 2.52
CA SER A 152 -18.48 2.72 2.20
C SER A 152 -17.86 4.12 2.25
N LEU A 153 -16.88 4.33 3.14
CA LEU A 153 -16.16 5.60 3.31
C LEU A 153 -14.97 5.77 2.34
N LEU A 154 -14.74 4.83 1.42
CA LEU A 154 -13.59 4.90 0.51
C LEU A 154 -13.80 5.97 -0.56
N GLU A 155 -12.99 7.02 -0.47
CA GLU A 155 -12.98 8.18 -1.39
C GLU A 155 -11.94 8.02 -2.50
N LYS A 156 -10.80 7.38 -2.21
CA LYS A 156 -9.74 7.15 -3.21
C LYS A 156 -9.26 5.71 -3.19
N PHE A 157 -9.33 5.08 -4.36
CA PHE A 157 -8.71 3.80 -4.62
C PHE A 157 -7.68 3.96 -5.74
N HIS A 158 -6.42 3.77 -5.39
CA HIS A 158 -5.29 3.83 -6.31
C HIS A 158 -4.62 2.48 -6.42
N PHE A 159 -4.22 2.09 -7.63
CA PHE A 159 -3.50 0.84 -7.81
C PHE A 159 -2.54 0.87 -9.00
N ILE A 160 -1.53 0.01 -8.92
CA ILE A 160 -0.69 -0.43 -10.04
C ILE A 160 -0.55 -1.95 -9.94
N PHE A 161 -0.98 -2.64 -10.99
CA PHE A 161 -0.89 -4.08 -11.12
C PHE A 161 -0.11 -4.42 -12.38
N VAL A 162 1.04 -5.07 -12.21
CA VAL A 162 1.95 -5.47 -13.30
C VAL A 162 1.85 -6.98 -13.50
N PHE A 163 1.50 -7.38 -14.73
CA PHE A 163 1.28 -8.76 -15.16
C PHE A 163 2.31 -9.15 -16.21
N GLY A 164 3.17 -10.12 -15.90
CA GLY A 164 4.11 -10.68 -16.87
C GLY A 164 3.60 -11.96 -17.53
N GLN A 165 4.19 -12.30 -18.68
CA GLN A 165 4.01 -13.55 -19.42
C GLN A 165 2.60 -13.80 -19.95
N TYR A 166 1.82 -12.74 -20.20
CA TYR A 166 0.40 -12.88 -20.52
C TYR A 166 0.12 -13.39 -21.94
N CYS A 167 0.95 -13.00 -22.90
CA CYS A 167 0.68 -13.27 -24.32
C CYS A 167 1.26 -14.60 -24.83
N LYS A 168 1.69 -15.51 -23.94
CA LYS A 168 2.20 -16.82 -24.35
C LYS A 168 1.12 -17.91 -24.47
N ASN A 169 0.03 -17.87 -23.68
CA ASN A 169 -0.86 -19.05 -23.52
C ASN A 169 -2.38 -18.72 -23.53
N ASP A 170 -2.91 -18.04 -24.56
CA ASP A 170 -4.36 -17.82 -24.73
C ASP A 170 -5.10 -17.07 -23.59
N LYS A 171 -4.33 -16.51 -22.65
CA LYS A 171 -4.88 -15.76 -21.52
C LYS A 171 -5.46 -14.42 -21.96
N ALA A 172 -5.09 -13.88 -23.13
CA ALA A 172 -5.58 -12.60 -23.67
C ALA A 172 -7.10 -12.39 -23.49
N SER A 173 -7.90 -13.43 -23.72
CA SER A 173 -9.35 -13.45 -23.54
C SER A 173 -9.78 -13.25 -22.08
N VAL A 174 -9.12 -13.89 -21.13
CA VAL A 174 -9.37 -13.79 -19.69
C VAL A 174 -9.07 -12.37 -19.18
N LEU A 175 -8.00 -11.72 -19.62
CA LEU A 175 -7.71 -10.35 -19.18
C LEU A 175 -8.68 -9.36 -19.78
N ARG A 176 -9.09 -9.56 -21.04
CA ARG A 176 -10.17 -8.77 -21.63
C ARG A 176 -11.44 -8.89 -20.79
N SER A 177 -11.84 -10.10 -20.41
CA SER A 177 -13.06 -10.32 -19.61
C SER A 177 -12.96 -9.72 -18.19
N LEU A 178 -11.76 -9.65 -17.60
CA LEU A 178 -11.56 -9.02 -16.30
C LEU A 178 -11.52 -7.50 -16.40
N VAL A 179 -10.85 -6.95 -17.42
CA VAL A 179 -10.65 -5.50 -17.59
C VAL A 179 -11.91 -4.79 -18.08
N ILE A 180 -12.77 -5.46 -18.86
CA ILE A 180 -14.06 -4.91 -19.34
C ILE A 180 -15.05 -4.59 -18.21
N THR A 181 -14.73 -4.95 -16.96
CA THR A 181 -15.54 -4.61 -15.78
C THR A 181 -15.30 -3.20 -15.23
N TYR A 182 -14.16 -2.57 -15.55
CA TYR A 182 -13.82 -1.21 -15.10
C TYR A 182 -14.59 -0.07 -15.80
N PRO A 183 -15.05 -0.20 -17.05
CA PRO A 183 -15.93 0.80 -17.66
C PRO A 183 -17.35 0.89 -17.09
N SER A 184 -17.70 0.21 -15.99
CA SER A 184 -19.06 0.29 -15.43
C SER A 184 -19.35 1.64 -14.76
N ARG A 185 -20.65 2.02 -14.68
CA ARG A 185 -21.12 3.27 -14.03
C ARG A 185 -20.53 3.51 -12.65
N PHE A 186 -20.32 2.43 -11.88
CA PHE A 186 -19.69 2.51 -10.57
C PHE A 186 -18.32 3.21 -10.61
N TRP A 187 -17.46 2.84 -11.56
CA TRP A 187 -16.11 3.39 -11.66
C TRP A 187 -16.10 4.78 -12.30
N ILE A 188 -16.86 4.96 -13.39
CA ILE A 188 -16.83 6.19 -14.20
C ILE A 188 -17.68 7.30 -13.58
N GLU A 189 -18.96 7.02 -13.29
CA GLU A 189 -19.93 8.02 -12.87
C GLU A 189 -19.90 8.23 -11.36
N ASN A 190 -20.03 7.13 -10.58
CA ASN A 190 -20.19 7.22 -9.13
C ASN A 190 -18.88 7.56 -8.42
N LYS A 191 -17.79 6.88 -8.78
CA LYS A 191 -16.49 7.05 -8.13
C LYS A 191 -15.54 7.98 -8.88
N ARG A 192 -15.72 8.15 -10.20
CA ARG A 192 -14.79 8.88 -11.08
C ARG A 192 -13.35 8.38 -10.94
N TRP A 193 -13.17 7.08 -10.73
CA TRP A 193 -11.87 6.42 -10.60
C TRP A 193 -11.50 5.79 -11.95
N PHE A 194 -10.79 6.56 -12.77
CA PHE A 194 -10.39 6.13 -14.10
C PHE A 194 -9.22 5.15 -14.07
N VAL A 195 -9.26 4.14 -14.94
CA VAL A 195 -8.30 3.05 -15.01
C VAL A 195 -7.69 3.02 -16.39
N THR A 196 -6.37 2.81 -16.45
CA THR A 196 -5.60 2.71 -17.68
C THR A 196 -4.90 1.35 -17.71
N GLY A 197 -4.93 0.71 -18.87
CA GLY A 197 -4.26 -0.55 -19.16
C GLY A 197 -3.26 -0.34 -20.29
N ASP A 198 -2.00 -0.67 -20.02
CA ASP A 198 -0.90 -0.57 -20.98
C ASP A 198 -0.38 -1.96 -21.33
N HIS A 199 -0.34 -2.27 -22.62
CA HIS A 199 0.20 -3.51 -23.14
C HIS A 199 1.56 -3.27 -23.81
N TYR A 200 2.56 -4.06 -23.41
CA TYR A 200 3.91 -4.08 -23.93
C TYR A 200 4.16 -5.47 -24.54
N ALA A 201 3.88 -5.61 -25.83
CA ALA A 201 3.89 -6.89 -26.54
C ALA A 201 5.26 -7.59 -26.48
N GLU A 202 6.34 -6.85 -26.70
CA GLU A 202 7.73 -7.37 -26.70
C GLU A 202 8.14 -7.98 -25.36
N MET A 203 7.55 -7.51 -24.26
CA MET A 203 7.84 -7.98 -22.90
C MET A 203 6.79 -8.97 -22.38
N TYR A 204 5.76 -9.29 -23.17
CA TYR A 204 4.60 -10.06 -22.72
C TYR A 204 3.98 -9.47 -21.44
N LEU A 205 3.98 -8.14 -21.33
CA LEU A 205 3.69 -7.40 -20.11
C LEU A 205 2.41 -6.58 -20.27
N PHE A 206 1.53 -6.68 -19.29
CA PHE A 206 0.35 -5.82 -19.16
C PHE A 206 0.37 -5.10 -17.82
N ILE A 207 0.09 -3.80 -17.82
CA ILE A 207 0.04 -2.98 -16.63
C ILE A 207 -1.33 -2.34 -16.52
N LEU A 208 -2.06 -2.63 -15.44
CA LEU A 208 -3.32 -1.98 -15.11
C LEU A 208 -3.13 -1.04 -13.92
N TYR A 209 -3.53 0.23 -14.05
CA TYR A 209 -3.31 1.21 -13.01
C TYR A 209 -4.38 2.30 -12.98
N SER A 210 -4.50 2.96 -11.83
CA SER A 210 -5.31 4.17 -11.70
C SER A 210 -4.66 5.32 -12.44
N THR A 211 -5.42 6.05 -13.24
CA THR A 211 -4.91 7.08 -14.17
C THR A 211 -4.12 8.20 -13.46
N SER A 212 -4.45 8.49 -12.19
CA SER A 212 -3.71 9.42 -11.32
C SER A 212 -2.26 9.01 -11.04
N LEU A 213 -1.90 7.73 -11.27
CA LEU A 213 -0.55 7.19 -11.09
C LEU A 213 0.23 7.04 -12.41
N SER A 214 -0.29 7.59 -13.52
CA SER A 214 0.37 7.54 -14.83
C SER A 214 1.83 8.02 -14.79
N ASN A 215 2.13 9.10 -14.06
CA ASN A 215 3.50 9.60 -13.90
C ASN A 215 4.44 8.57 -13.25
N VAL A 216 3.96 7.79 -12.27
CA VAL A 216 4.75 6.75 -11.59
C VAL A 216 5.08 5.62 -12.55
N VAL A 217 4.10 5.18 -13.34
CA VAL A 217 4.30 4.16 -14.39
C VAL A 217 5.26 4.67 -15.46
N ASN A 218 5.09 5.92 -15.89
CA ASN A 218 5.93 6.54 -16.91
C ASN A 218 7.37 6.78 -16.45
N GLN A 219 7.66 6.90 -15.15
CA GLN A 219 9.03 6.95 -14.64
C GLN A 219 9.76 5.61 -14.82
N HIS A 220 9.04 4.49 -14.89
CA HIS A 220 9.61 3.16 -15.11
C HIS A 220 9.77 2.87 -16.62
N ARG A 221 10.11 3.90 -17.43
CA ARG A 221 10.11 3.87 -18.90
C ARG A 221 10.69 2.56 -19.46
N PHE A 222 9.81 1.75 -20.05
CA PHE A 222 10.20 0.77 -21.04
C PHE A 222 10.38 1.53 -22.36
N SER A 223 11.55 1.47 -22.98
CA SER A 223 11.92 2.23 -24.20
C SER A 223 11.23 1.74 -25.49
N MET A 224 10.01 1.19 -25.39
CA MET A 224 9.40 0.35 -26.42
C MET A 224 8.00 0.82 -26.84
N LYS A 225 7.50 0.25 -27.95
CA LYS A 225 6.15 0.48 -28.45
C LYS A 225 5.11 0.02 -27.42
N LYS A 226 4.26 0.96 -27.02
CA LYS A 226 3.25 0.80 -25.97
C LYS A 226 1.87 1.04 -26.56
N ILE A 227 0.91 0.15 -26.25
CA ILE A 227 -0.50 0.38 -26.57
C ILE A 227 -1.23 0.68 -25.26
N SER A 228 -1.82 1.88 -25.17
CA SER A 228 -2.54 2.36 -23.99
C SER A 228 -4.04 2.39 -24.23
N HIS A 229 -4.79 1.84 -23.28
CA HIS A 229 -6.24 1.94 -23.21
C HIS A 229 -6.66 2.55 -21.89
N SER A 230 -7.64 3.45 -21.89
CA SER A 230 -8.09 4.14 -20.68
C SER A 230 -9.61 4.16 -20.61
N THR A 231 -10.17 4.17 -19.41
CA THR A 231 -11.61 4.38 -19.21
C THR A 231 -12.03 5.85 -19.24
N SER A 232 -11.11 6.79 -19.46
CA SER A 232 -11.46 8.19 -19.68
C SER A 232 -12.21 8.36 -21.01
N ILE A 233 -13.11 9.35 -21.07
CA ILE A 233 -14.07 9.60 -22.15
C ILE A 233 -13.42 9.72 -23.56
N GLN A 234 -12.09 9.87 -23.65
CA GLN A 234 -11.38 10.10 -24.90
C GLN A 234 -10.83 8.85 -25.61
N ARG A 235 -10.82 7.64 -25.04
CA ARG A 235 -10.29 6.44 -25.76
C ARG A 235 -11.07 5.17 -25.43
N ARG A 236 -11.87 4.66 -26.37
CA ARG A 236 -12.45 3.31 -26.26
C ARG A 236 -11.35 2.25 -26.28
N TRP A 237 -11.52 1.20 -25.48
CA TRP A 237 -10.63 0.03 -25.46
C TRP A 237 -10.72 -0.69 -26.81
N GLN A 238 -9.62 -0.71 -27.58
CA GLN A 238 -9.46 -1.53 -28.78
C GLN A 238 -8.15 -2.32 -28.67
N ILE A 239 -8.20 -3.48 -28.02
CA ILE A 239 -7.06 -4.39 -27.99
C ILE A 239 -7.09 -5.16 -29.31
N ASN A 240 -6.24 -4.79 -30.27
CA ASN A 240 -6.09 -5.58 -31.48
C ASN A 240 -5.47 -6.95 -31.13
N PRO A 241 -5.95 -8.04 -31.76
CA PRO A 241 -5.42 -9.39 -31.57
C PRO A 241 -3.94 -9.50 -31.92
#